data_AF-A0AAV0JS29-F1
#
_entry.id   AF-A0AAV0JS29-F1
#
_cell.length_a   1.000
_cell.length_b   1.000
_cell.length_c   1.000
_cell.angle_alpha   90.00
_cell.angle_beta   90.00
_cell.angle_gamma   90.00
#
_symmetry.space_group_name_H-M   'P 1'
#
loop_
_entity.id
_entity.type
_entity.pdbx_description
1 polymer ?
#
loop_
_entity_poly.entity_id
_entity_poly.type
_entity_poly.pdbx_seq_one_letter_code
_entity_poly.pdbx_strand_id
1 'polypeptide(L)'
;MLQTGDTLGKIAGEKAGILKRGIPAFTVQQPEEAMCVLEDKASNLNVDLQVVPPLDVNLLNGQKLGLEGEHQYVNAGLAIALSFTWLKRTGHLELANQDHTDSLPEQFIKGLTAASFQGRAQIVPDQYVDSEKDGDLVFYLDGAHSPESMEICAKWFSGAVKGEHQSDKAKPQVSSSTHQLKKNIMQILLFNCMTVRDPELLLPQLMKTCASQDVYFKKALFAPNMSVYHKVGTHALPSAVPEADLSWQLTLQRVWDNTMQKDKGREAKQVNHVAEEMKDDTGKGGGSLESSSVVFPSLPLAIKWLRDTVRQNQSVRLQVLVTGSLHLVGDVLKLIRK
;
A
#
# COMPACT_ATOMS: atom_id res chain seq x y z
N MET A 1 -6.41 -5.16 -12.50
CA MET A 1 -7.64 -5.83 -12.06
C MET A 1 -8.16 -6.66 -13.24
N LEU A 2 -7.83 -7.94 -13.30
CA LEU A 2 -8.36 -8.90 -14.28
C LEU A 2 -8.44 -10.26 -13.57
N GLN A 3 -9.59 -10.57 -12.96
CA GLN A 3 -9.93 -11.98 -12.75
C GLN A 3 -10.62 -12.41 -14.06
N THR A 4 -9.99 -13.33 -14.79
CA THR A 4 -10.63 -14.17 -15.84
C THR A 4 -11.69 -13.49 -16.71
N GLY A 5 -11.30 -12.83 -17.80
CA GLY A 5 -12.19 -12.60 -18.97
C GLY A 5 -13.26 -11.51 -18.89
N ASP A 6 -13.30 -10.69 -17.84
CA ASP A 6 -14.23 -9.56 -17.74
C ASP A 6 -13.58 -8.22 -18.07
N THR A 7 -14.23 -7.46 -18.97
CA THR A 7 -13.77 -6.14 -19.41
C THR A 7 -14.11 -5.08 -18.36
N LEU A 8 -13.47 -3.90 -18.41
CA LEU A 8 -13.77 -2.82 -17.45
C LEU A 8 -15.24 -2.40 -17.53
N GLY A 9 -15.84 -2.46 -18.72
CA GLY A 9 -17.26 -2.17 -18.95
C GLY A 9 -18.19 -3.13 -18.23
N LYS A 10 -17.90 -4.44 -18.18
CA LYS A 10 -18.71 -5.40 -17.40
C LYS A 10 -18.66 -5.08 -15.91
N ILE A 11 -17.47 -4.82 -15.39
CA ILE A 11 -17.27 -4.45 -13.97
C ILE A 11 -18.02 -3.14 -13.67
N ALA A 12 -17.95 -2.15 -14.56
CA ALA A 12 -18.68 -0.91 -14.43
C ALA A 12 -20.20 -1.14 -14.43
N GLY A 13 -20.70 -2.03 -15.29
CA GLY A 13 -22.11 -2.39 -15.38
C GLY A 13 -22.66 -2.98 -14.09
N GLU A 14 -21.93 -3.89 -13.44
CA GLU A 14 -22.29 -4.42 -12.12
C GLU A 14 -22.35 -3.32 -11.06
N LYS A 15 -21.34 -2.43 -11.03
CA LYS A 15 -21.30 -1.30 -10.09
C LYS A 15 -22.43 -0.31 -10.33
N ALA A 16 -22.75 -0.03 -11.60
CA ALA A 16 -23.85 0.86 -11.99
C ALA A 16 -25.23 0.35 -11.55
N GLY A 17 -25.35 -0.92 -11.15
CA GLY A 17 -26.57 -1.49 -10.57
C GLY A 17 -27.07 -0.81 -9.29
N ILE A 18 -26.20 -0.06 -8.60
CA ILE A 18 -26.59 0.72 -7.42
C ILE A 18 -27.35 2.02 -7.77
N LEU A 19 -27.29 2.48 -9.02
CA LEU A 19 -28.00 3.69 -9.47
C LEU A 19 -29.52 3.52 -9.32
N LYS A 20 -30.20 4.54 -8.82
CA LYS A 20 -31.66 4.54 -8.58
C LYS A 20 -32.30 5.82 -9.12
N ARG A 21 -33.44 5.67 -9.78
CA ARG A 21 -34.24 6.79 -10.29
C ARG A 21 -34.60 7.75 -9.15
N GLY A 22 -34.44 9.05 -9.40
CA GLY A 22 -34.75 10.12 -8.45
C GLY A 22 -33.76 10.27 -7.28
N ILE A 23 -32.67 9.49 -7.28
CA ILE A 23 -31.58 9.58 -6.31
C ILE A 23 -30.35 10.18 -7.02
N PRO A 24 -29.72 11.23 -6.46
CA PRO A 24 -28.48 11.79 -7.00
C PRO A 24 -27.39 10.72 -7.13
N ALA A 25 -26.64 10.77 -8.22
CA ALA A 25 -25.55 9.84 -8.48
C ALA A 25 -24.24 10.59 -8.69
N PHE A 26 -23.16 10.03 -8.15
CA PHE A 26 -21.83 10.60 -8.21
C PHE A 26 -20.84 9.54 -8.62
N THR A 27 -19.87 9.94 -9.43
CA THR A 27 -18.69 9.16 -9.76
C THR A 27 -17.46 10.07 -9.74
N VAL A 28 -16.28 9.48 -9.85
CA VAL A 28 -15.04 10.19 -10.21
C VAL A 28 -14.66 9.80 -11.62
N GLN A 29 -13.67 10.48 -12.22
CA GLN A 29 -13.18 10.13 -13.55
C GLN A 29 -12.81 8.63 -13.62
N GLN A 30 -13.40 7.92 -14.58
CA GLN A 30 -13.08 6.52 -14.87
C GLN A 30 -12.39 6.42 -16.25
N PRO A 31 -11.77 5.26 -16.56
CA PRO A 31 -11.44 4.92 -17.94
C PRO A 31 -12.66 5.01 -18.85
N GLU A 32 -12.45 5.38 -20.11
CA GLU A 32 -13.52 5.63 -21.10
C GLU A 32 -14.53 4.47 -21.19
N GLU A 33 -14.04 3.23 -21.27
CA GLU A 33 -14.90 2.02 -21.31
C GLU A 33 -15.86 1.95 -20.11
N ALA A 34 -15.40 2.32 -18.92
CA ALA A 34 -16.23 2.31 -17.72
C ALA A 34 -17.16 3.53 -17.66
N MET A 35 -16.68 4.72 -18.06
CA MET A 35 -17.50 5.93 -18.09
C MET A 35 -18.72 5.77 -18.99
N CYS A 36 -18.55 5.27 -20.22
CA CYS A 36 -19.65 5.06 -21.15
C CYS A 36 -20.76 4.20 -20.53
N VAL A 37 -20.39 3.11 -19.84
CA VAL A 37 -21.37 2.21 -19.20
C VAL A 37 -22.10 2.91 -18.04
N LEU A 38 -21.41 3.73 -17.25
CA LEU A 38 -22.02 4.48 -16.16
C LEU A 38 -23.01 5.52 -16.70
N GLU A 39 -22.63 6.27 -17.74
CA GLU A 39 -23.45 7.29 -18.39
C GLU A 39 -24.68 6.68 -19.07
N ASP A 40 -24.51 5.59 -19.82
CA ASP A 40 -25.62 4.86 -20.44
C ASP A 40 -26.62 4.37 -19.38
N LYS A 41 -26.11 3.82 -18.27
CA LYS A 41 -26.98 3.35 -17.18
C LYS A 41 -27.73 4.49 -16.52
N ALA A 42 -27.06 5.62 -16.28
CA ALA A 42 -27.66 6.81 -15.68
C ALA A 42 -28.75 7.41 -16.60
N SER A 43 -28.47 7.54 -17.89
CA SER A 43 -29.41 8.00 -18.92
C SER A 43 -30.66 7.12 -18.99
N ASN A 44 -30.50 5.79 -19.05
CA ASN A 44 -31.61 4.84 -19.05
C ASN A 44 -32.51 4.95 -17.80
N LEU A 45 -31.94 5.34 -16.66
CA LEU A 45 -32.67 5.54 -15.40
C LEU A 45 -33.18 6.97 -15.21
N ASN A 46 -32.90 7.88 -16.15
CA ASN A 46 -33.11 9.33 -16.01
C ASN A 46 -32.52 9.88 -14.70
N VAL A 47 -31.26 9.52 -14.44
CA VAL A 47 -30.49 9.98 -13.28
C VAL A 47 -29.37 10.88 -13.80
N ASP A 48 -29.23 12.05 -13.19
CA ASP A 48 -28.08 12.91 -13.41
C ASP A 48 -26.85 12.32 -12.69
N LEU A 49 -25.85 11.90 -13.47
CA LEU A 49 -24.60 11.35 -12.96
C LEU A 49 -23.54 12.45 -12.93
N GLN A 50 -23.19 12.91 -11.74
CA GLN A 50 -22.18 13.94 -11.57
C GLN A 50 -20.77 13.34 -11.48
N VAL A 51 -19.85 13.82 -12.31
CA VAL A 51 -18.42 13.53 -12.17
C VAL A 51 -17.79 14.52 -11.20
N VAL A 52 -17.32 14.02 -10.07
CA VAL A 52 -16.75 14.82 -8.98
C VAL A 52 -15.25 14.97 -9.18
N PRO A 53 -14.70 16.20 -9.19
CA PRO A 53 -13.26 16.41 -9.26
C PRO A 53 -12.57 16.01 -7.95
N PRO A 54 -11.25 15.77 -7.99
CA PRO A 54 -10.46 15.64 -6.76
C PRO A 54 -10.60 16.88 -5.87
N LEU A 55 -10.50 16.70 -4.56
CA LEU A 55 -10.46 17.81 -3.61
C LEU A 55 -9.24 18.71 -3.89
N ASP A 56 -9.49 20.01 -4.05
CA ASP A 56 -8.44 21.02 -4.03
C ASP A 56 -7.88 21.18 -2.60
N VAL A 57 -6.57 20.97 -2.47
CA VAL A 57 -5.81 21.10 -1.21
C VAL A 57 -5.93 22.48 -0.59
N ASN A 58 -6.13 23.54 -1.38
CA ASN A 58 -6.25 24.90 -0.88
C ASN A 58 -7.49 25.06 0.01
N LEU A 59 -8.53 24.26 -0.23
CA LEU A 59 -9.77 24.32 0.53
C LEU A 59 -9.63 23.75 1.97
N LEU A 60 -8.52 23.06 2.26
CA LEU A 60 -8.24 22.48 3.59
C LEU A 60 -7.64 23.48 4.59
N ASN A 61 -7.47 24.76 4.21
CA ASN A 61 -6.94 25.80 5.10
C ASN A 61 -5.56 25.43 5.71
N GLY A 62 -4.67 24.88 4.87
CA GLY A 62 -3.33 24.43 5.26
C GLY A 62 -3.27 23.09 5.98
N GLN A 63 -4.41 22.46 6.28
CA GLN A 63 -4.48 21.13 6.88
C GLN A 63 -4.26 20.02 5.84
N LYS A 64 -3.95 18.81 6.33
CA LYS A 64 -3.76 17.61 5.50
C LYS A 64 -4.87 16.60 5.78
N LEU A 65 -5.16 15.75 4.80
CA LEU A 65 -6.04 14.60 5.01
C LEU A 65 -5.46 13.66 6.08
N GLY A 66 -6.33 13.03 6.87
CA GLY A 66 -5.92 11.99 7.82
C GLY A 66 -5.53 10.67 7.15
N LEU A 67 -5.95 10.47 5.90
CA LEU A 67 -5.55 9.35 5.06
C LEU A 67 -4.43 9.77 4.11
N GLU A 68 -3.36 8.98 4.09
CA GLU A 68 -2.18 9.24 3.27
C GLU A 68 -2.35 8.76 1.82
N GLY A 69 -1.62 9.44 0.91
CA GLY A 69 -1.55 9.13 -0.52
C GLY A 69 -2.42 10.02 -1.41
N GLU A 70 -1.92 10.36 -2.61
CA GLU A 70 -2.54 11.32 -3.53
C GLU A 70 -3.96 10.91 -3.99
N HIS A 71 -4.20 9.62 -4.15
CA HIS A 71 -5.52 9.09 -4.51
C HIS A 71 -6.60 9.43 -3.46
N GLN A 72 -6.23 9.77 -2.23
CA GLN A 72 -7.20 10.16 -1.20
C GLN A 72 -7.87 11.50 -1.48
N TYR A 73 -7.28 12.39 -2.29
CA TYR A 73 -7.96 13.62 -2.72
C TYR A 73 -9.14 13.34 -3.64
N VAL A 74 -9.04 12.30 -4.48
CA VAL A 74 -10.17 11.80 -5.30
C VAL A 74 -11.27 11.25 -4.39
N ASN A 75 -10.90 10.42 -3.41
CA ASN A 75 -11.84 9.86 -2.44
C ASN A 75 -12.50 10.94 -1.58
N ALA A 76 -11.72 11.93 -1.15
CA ALA A 76 -12.20 13.05 -0.34
C ALA A 76 -13.18 13.93 -1.11
N GLY A 77 -12.89 14.25 -2.38
CA GLY A 77 -13.81 14.98 -3.25
C GLY A 77 -15.16 14.28 -3.36
N LEU A 78 -15.14 12.97 -3.66
CA LEU A 78 -16.36 12.16 -3.73
C LEU A 78 -17.11 12.10 -2.38
N ALA A 79 -16.39 11.93 -1.27
CA ALA A 79 -16.97 11.92 0.07
C ALA A 79 -17.65 13.25 0.41
N ILE A 80 -17.01 14.39 0.08
CA ILE A 80 -17.57 15.73 0.29
C ILE A 80 -18.88 15.86 -0.50
N ALA A 81 -18.88 15.52 -1.80
CA ALA A 81 -20.08 15.62 -2.63
C ALA A 81 -21.24 14.78 -2.07
N LEU A 82 -20.97 13.53 -1.68
CA LEU A 82 -21.95 12.64 -1.08
C LEU A 82 -22.49 13.19 0.25
N SER A 83 -21.61 13.59 1.17
CA SER A 83 -21.99 14.13 2.47
C SER A 83 -22.77 15.44 2.33
N PHE A 84 -22.32 16.35 1.47
CA PHE A 84 -22.99 17.61 1.19
C PHE A 84 -24.41 17.41 0.66
N THR A 85 -24.57 16.56 -0.35
CA THR A 85 -25.88 16.25 -0.93
C THR A 85 -26.80 15.59 0.09
N TRP A 86 -26.29 14.68 0.93
CA TRP A 86 -27.07 14.06 1.98
C TRP A 86 -27.55 15.08 3.03
N LEU A 87 -26.67 15.97 3.51
CA LEU A 87 -27.02 17.03 4.45
C LEU A 87 -28.09 17.96 3.88
N LYS A 88 -27.93 18.40 2.62
CA LYS A 88 -28.91 19.22 1.92
C LYS A 88 -30.28 18.55 1.83
N ARG A 89 -30.33 17.25 1.50
CA ARG A 89 -31.58 16.48 1.37
C ARG A 89 -32.26 16.17 2.71
N THR A 90 -31.51 16.19 3.80
CA THR A 90 -32.02 15.90 5.15
C THR A 90 -32.35 17.16 5.95
N GLY A 91 -32.30 18.34 5.32
CA GLY A 91 -32.69 19.62 5.95
C GLY A 91 -31.60 20.31 6.77
N HIS A 92 -30.35 19.82 6.71
CA HIS A 92 -29.21 20.41 7.43
C HIS A 92 -28.53 21.51 6.59
N LEU A 93 -29.31 22.49 6.12
CA LEU A 93 -28.89 23.50 5.14
C LEU A 93 -27.86 24.51 5.69
N GLU A 94 -27.81 24.73 6.99
CA GLU A 94 -26.84 25.65 7.63
C GLU A 94 -25.38 25.21 7.41
N LEU A 95 -25.15 23.92 7.21
CA LEU A 95 -23.83 23.34 6.88
C LEU A 95 -23.56 23.27 5.37
N ALA A 96 -24.57 23.53 4.54
CA ALA A 96 -24.52 23.36 3.09
C ALA A 96 -24.58 24.68 2.28
N ASN A 97 -24.96 25.80 2.91
CA ASN A 97 -25.26 27.06 2.23
C ASN A 97 -24.19 28.16 2.39
N GLN A 98 -23.00 27.84 2.88
CA GLN A 98 -21.91 28.80 2.84
C GLN A 98 -21.27 28.70 1.45
N ASP A 99 -21.32 29.80 0.68
CA ASP A 99 -20.58 29.96 -0.58
C ASP A 99 -19.09 29.94 -0.26
N HIS A 100 -18.55 28.73 -0.21
CA HIS A 100 -17.18 28.44 0.19
C HIS A 100 -16.25 28.59 -0.99
N THR A 101 -15.96 29.82 -1.41
CA THR A 101 -14.98 30.06 -2.47
C THR A 101 -13.54 29.81 -2.00
N ASP A 102 -13.29 29.96 -0.70
CA ASP A 102 -11.92 30.04 -0.17
C ASP A 102 -11.54 28.85 0.74
N SER A 103 -12.50 28.19 1.41
CA SER A 103 -12.23 27.04 2.29
C SER A 103 -13.49 26.22 2.59
N LEU A 104 -13.34 24.91 2.80
CA LEU A 104 -14.41 24.01 3.24
C LEU A 104 -14.94 24.38 4.64
N PRO A 105 -16.20 24.03 4.96
CA PRO A 105 -16.70 24.16 6.33
C PRO A 105 -15.83 23.38 7.32
N GLU A 106 -15.63 23.94 8.52
CA GLU A 106 -14.75 23.38 9.55
C GLU A 106 -15.08 21.92 9.89
N GLN A 107 -16.36 21.55 9.86
CA GLN A 107 -16.82 20.19 10.13
C GLN A 107 -16.33 19.20 9.08
N PHE A 108 -16.25 19.60 7.81
CA PHE A 108 -15.70 18.77 6.74
C PHE A 108 -14.18 18.65 6.88
N ILE A 109 -13.48 19.75 7.15
CA ILE A 109 -12.03 19.72 7.40
C ILE A 109 -11.72 18.81 8.59
N LYS A 110 -12.45 18.93 9.69
CA LYS A 110 -12.32 18.06 10.86
C LYS A 110 -12.59 16.59 10.53
N GLY A 111 -13.63 16.29 9.76
CA GLY A 111 -13.93 14.92 9.33
C GLY A 111 -12.82 14.32 8.46
N LEU A 112 -12.32 15.08 7.48
CA LEU A 112 -11.27 14.67 6.56
C LEU A 112 -9.90 14.50 7.24
N THR A 113 -9.57 15.39 8.18
CA THR A 113 -8.32 15.34 8.96
C THR A 113 -8.32 14.21 10.00
N ALA A 114 -9.48 13.88 10.58
CA ALA A 114 -9.62 12.80 11.54
C ALA A 114 -9.88 11.43 10.90
N ALA A 115 -10.16 11.38 9.59
CA ALA A 115 -10.42 10.14 8.87
C ALA A 115 -9.21 9.20 8.97
N SER A 116 -9.46 7.97 9.40
CA SER A 116 -8.44 6.93 9.49
C SER A 116 -9.00 5.60 9.01
N PHE A 117 -8.16 4.81 8.35
CA PHE A 117 -8.54 3.50 7.84
C PHE A 117 -7.39 2.52 8.03
N GLN A 118 -7.60 1.53 8.88
CA GLN A 118 -6.58 0.53 9.20
C GLN A 118 -6.17 -0.26 7.94
N GLY A 119 -4.86 -0.39 7.72
CA GLY A 119 -4.31 -1.09 6.57
C GLY A 119 -4.45 -0.36 5.22
N ARG A 120 -4.61 0.96 5.24
CA ARG A 120 -4.53 1.84 4.07
C ARG A 120 -3.47 2.89 4.33
N ALA A 121 -2.36 2.81 3.60
CA ALA A 121 -1.25 3.74 3.71
C ALA A 121 -0.87 4.07 5.18
N GLN A 122 -0.83 3.03 6.04
CA GLN A 122 -0.73 3.18 7.48
C GLN A 122 0.67 2.88 7.99
N ILE A 123 1.27 3.80 8.74
CA ILE A 123 2.60 3.65 9.34
C ILE A 123 2.45 3.29 10.82
N VAL A 124 3.10 2.21 11.26
CA VAL A 124 3.03 1.69 12.64
C VAL A 124 4.43 1.31 13.11
N PRO A 125 5.05 2.08 14.01
CA PRO A 125 6.22 1.64 14.75
C PRO A 125 5.89 0.40 15.59
N ASP A 126 6.78 -0.60 15.65
CA ASP A 126 6.57 -1.78 16.49
C ASP A 126 6.68 -1.42 17.97
N GLN A 127 5.64 -1.74 18.75
CA GLN A 127 5.58 -1.40 20.18
C GLN A 127 6.24 -2.42 21.10
N TYR A 128 6.81 -3.51 20.55
CA TYR A 128 7.40 -4.62 21.30
C TYR A 128 8.92 -4.70 21.17
N VAL A 129 9.52 -3.78 20.40
CA VAL A 129 10.96 -3.58 20.41
C VAL A 129 11.25 -2.56 21.51
N ASP A 130 11.74 -3.05 22.65
CA ASP A 130 12.28 -2.24 23.75
C ASP A 130 13.61 -1.60 23.30
N SER A 131 13.56 -0.68 22.35
CA SER A 131 14.67 0.23 22.12
C SER A 131 14.34 1.53 22.85
N GLU A 132 15.31 2.09 23.58
CA GLU A 132 15.21 3.46 24.15
C GLU A 132 15.00 4.55 23.07
N LYS A 133 14.86 4.16 21.81
CA LYS A 133 14.64 4.98 20.62
C LYS A 133 13.45 4.40 19.88
N ASP A 134 12.34 5.14 19.85
CA ASP A 134 11.21 4.83 18.97
C ASP A 134 11.70 4.71 17.51
N GLY A 135 11.20 3.70 16.77
CA GLY A 135 11.29 3.67 15.30
C GLY A 135 12.37 2.79 14.67
N ASP A 136 12.99 1.86 15.40
CA ASP A 136 13.97 0.93 14.83
C ASP A 136 13.35 -0.15 13.93
N LEU A 137 12.09 -0.49 14.19
CA LEU A 137 11.26 -1.34 13.33
C LEU A 137 9.94 -0.61 13.07
N VAL A 138 9.71 -0.27 11.80
CA VAL A 138 8.49 0.45 11.37
C VAL A 138 7.80 -0.37 10.29
N PHE A 139 6.51 -0.62 10.48
CA PHE A 139 5.65 -1.29 9.52
C PHE A 139 4.87 -0.26 8.70
N TYR A 140 4.94 -0.42 7.39
CA TYR A 140 4.18 0.33 6.40
C TYR A 140 3.12 -0.62 5.85
N LEU A 141 1.85 -0.36 6.15
CA LEU A 141 0.76 -1.31 5.96
C LEU A 141 -0.20 -0.79 4.89
N ASP A 142 -0.34 -1.56 3.81
CA ASP A 142 -1.33 -1.26 2.78
C ASP A 142 -1.86 -2.53 2.14
N GLY A 143 -3.18 -2.72 2.15
CA GLY A 143 -3.83 -3.91 1.62
C GLY A 143 -4.02 -3.93 0.09
N ALA A 144 -3.16 -3.27 -0.69
CA ALA A 144 -3.14 -3.37 -2.15
C ALA A 144 -3.05 -4.83 -2.62
N HIS A 145 -3.77 -5.15 -3.69
CA HIS A 145 -3.90 -6.53 -4.20
C HIS A 145 -4.34 -6.60 -5.67
N SER A 146 -4.18 -5.49 -6.40
CA SER A 146 -4.32 -5.38 -7.85
C SER A 146 -3.10 -4.62 -8.41
N PRO A 147 -2.75 -4.76 -9.69
CA PRO A 147 -1.63 -4.00 -10.26
C PRO A 147 -1.75 -2.48 -10.05
N GLU A 148 -2.95 -1.93 -10.21
CA GLU A 148 -3.23 -0.50 -10.04
C GLU A 148 -3.04 -0.06 -8.59
N SER A 149 -3.57 -0.84 -7.63
CA SER A 149 -3.38 -0.55 -6.20
C SER A 149 -1.93 -0.77 -5.75
N MET A 150 -1.20 -1.71 -6.36
CA MET A 150 0.23 -1.92 -6.09
C MET A 150 1.08 -0.73 -6.51
N GLU A 151 0.77 -0.10 -7.64
CA GLU A 151 1.44 1.12 -8.06
C GLU A 151 1.21 2.26 -7.08
N ILE A 152 -0.04 2.47 -6.66
CA ILE A 152 -0.40 3.50 -5.67
C ILE A 152 0.30 3.24 -4.33
N CYS A 153 0.28 1.98 -3.88
CA CYS A 153 0.96 1.52 -2.67
C CYS A 153 2.47 1.81 -2.73
N ALA A 154 3.13 1.45 -3.84
CA ALA A 154 4.55 1.71 -4.04
C ALA A 154 4.87 3.21 -4.01
N LYS A 155 4.11 4.04 -4.73
CA LYS A 155 4.30 5.51 -4.74
C LYS A 155 4.21 6.09 -3.34
N TRP A 156 3.17 5.71 -2.58
CA TRP A 156 3.02 6.13 -1.19
C TRP A 156 4.19 5.67 -0.32
N PHE A 157 4.53 4.38 -0.36
CA PHE A 157 5.61 3.81 0.45
C PHE A 157 6.94 4.52 0.16
N SER A 158 7.27 4.71 -1.12
CA SER A 158 8.49 5.40 -1.55
C SER A 158 8.56 6.85 -1.05
N GLY A 159 7.44 7.58 -1.09
CA GLY A 159 7.36 8.93 -0.54
C GLY A 159 7.55 8.95 0.98
N ALA A 160 6.89 8.02 1.68
CA ALA A 160 6.93 7.95 3.14
C ALA A 160 8.33 7.64 3.67
N VAL A 161 9.02 6.64 3.11
CA VAL A 161 10.39 6.28 3.56
C VAL A 161 11.41 7.39 3.25
N LYS A 162 11.21 8.15 2.16
CA LYS A 162 12.05 9.31 1.82
C LYS A 162 11.80 10.53 2.70
N GLY A 163 10.54 10.76 3.10
CA GLY A 163 10.17 11.84 4.01
C GLY A 163 10.83 11.71 5.38
N GLU A 164 10.94 10.49 5.92
CA GLU A 164 11.68 10.23 7.16
C GLU A 164 13.15 10.68 7.06
N HIS A 165 13.83 10.34 5.96
CA HIS A 165 15.23 10.72 5.73
C HIS A 165 15.49 12.23 5.68
N GLN A 166 14.48 13.03 5.33
CA GLN A 166 14.59 14.50 5.31
C GLN A 166 14.29 15.12 6.67
N SER A 167 13.33 14.56 7.42
CA SER A 167 12.99 15.02 8.78
C SER A 167 14.16 14.86 9.77
N ASP A 168 15.00 13.82 9.60
CA ASP A 168 16.22 13.62 10.41
C ASP A 168 17.33 14.63 10.11
N LYS A 169 17.30 15.32 8.96
CA LYS A 169 18.27 16.38 8.60
C LYS A 169 17.87 17.78 9.08
N ALA A 170 16.60 17.98 9.43
CA ALA A 170 16.03 19.31 9.69
C ALA A 170 15.90 19.67 11.18
N LYS A 171 16.27 18.78 12.12
CA LYS A 171 16.29 19.14 13.54
C LYS A 171 17.53 19.99 13.87
N PRO A 172 17.39 21.21 14.42
CA PRO A 172 18.53 21.97 14.91
C PRO A 172 19.18 21.20 16.06
N GLN A 173 20.48 20.94 15.95
CA GLN A 173 21.25 20.31 17.03
C GLN A 173 21.27 21.24 18.25
N VAL A 174 20.34 21.04 19.18
CA VAL A 174 20.49 21.53 20.55
C VAL A 174 21.32 20.49 21.28
N SER A 175 22.49 20.94 21.73
CA SER A 175 23.57 20.21 22.37
C SER A 175 23.11 19.22 23.44
N SER A 176 23.21 17.92 23.13
CA SER A 176 23.60 16.91 24.10
C SER A 176 24.39 15.82 23.38
N SER A 177 25.58 15.55 23.90
CA SER A 177 26.60 14.65 23.35
C SER A 177 26.17 13.18 23.42
N THR A 178 25.39 12.72 22.45
CA THR A 178 25.34 11.31 22.06
C THR A 178 25.53 11.23 20.56
N HIS A 179 26.63 10.62 20.11
CA HIS A 179 26.82 10.27 18.71
C HIS A 179 25.64 9.39 18.26
N GLN A 180 24.63 9.95 17.60
CA GLN A 180 23.67 9.15 16.84
C GLN A 180 24.44 8.57 15.66
N LEU A 181 24.93 7.33 15.83
CA LEU A 181 25.46 6.55 14.72
C LEU A 181 24.39 6.50 13.62
N LYS A 182 24.79 6.87 12.40
CA LYS A 182 23.95 6.80 11.21
C LYS A 182 23.56 5.34 10.99
N LYS A 183 22.31 4.99 11.31
CA LYS A 183 21.81 3.63 11.14
C LYS A 183 21.72 3.26 9.65
N ASN A 184 22.03 2.00 9.34
CA ASN A 184 21.79 1.43 8.03
C ASN A 184 20.29 1.12 7.89
N ILE A 185 19.63 1.81 6.97
CA ILE A 185 18.18 1.66 6.76
C ILE A 185 17.96 0.59 5.70
N MET A 186 17.15 -0.40 6.03
CA MET A 186 16.82 -1.51 5.15
C MET A 186 15.32 -1.55 4.88
N GLN A 187 14.94 -1.42 3.61
CA GLN A 187 13.57 -1.67 3.17
C GLN A 187 13.37 -3.18 3.00
N ILE A 188 12.37 -3.73 3.67
CA ILE A 188 11.98 -5.14 3.60
C ILE A 188 10.55 -5.21 3.08
N LEU A 189 10.29 -6.16 2.19
CA LEU A 189 8.93 -6.51 1.78
C LEU A 189 8.45 -7.71 2.60
N LEU A 190 7.26 -7.63 3.18
CA LEU A 190 6.49 -8.76 3.71
C LEU A 190 5.25 -8.90 2.84
N PHE A 191 5.20 -9.94 2.01
CA PHE A 191 4.21 -10.08 0.95
C PHE A 191 3.47 -11.40 1.02
N ASN A 192 2.16 -11.33 0.77
CA ASN A 192 1.32 -12.48 0.51
C ASN A 192 0.11 -12.04 -0.31
N CYS A 193 -0.32 -12.85 -1.28
CA CYS A 193 -1.59 -12.65 -1.98
C CYS A 193 -2.39 -13.95 -1.98
N MET A 194 -3.70 -13.89 -2.28
CA MET A 194 -4.51 -15.11 -2.42
C MET A 194 -4.22 -15.79 -3.76
N THR A 195 -4.44 -17.11 -3.86
CA THR A 195 -4.22 -17.89 -5.10
C THR A 195 -5.09 -17.44 -6.29
N VAL A 196 -6.18 -16.72 -6.02
CA VAL A 196 -7.04 -16.10 -7.05
C VAL A 196 -6.47 -14.79 -7.60
N ARG A 197 -5.27 -14.39 -7.16
CA ARG A 197 -4.50 -13.25 -7.66
C ARG A 197 -3.26 -13.74 -8.36
N ASP A 198 -2.82 -12.98 -9.35
CA ASP A 198 -1.61 -13.29 -10.12
C ASP A 198 -0.40 -12.54 -9.55
N PRO A 199 0.51 -13.21 -8.82
CA PRO A 199 1.72 -12.56 -8.29
C PRO A 199 2.66 -12.05 -9.38
N GLU A 200 2.62 -12.58 -10.60
CA GLU A 200 3.46 -12.11 -11.72
C GLU A 200 3.03 -10.73 -12.24
N LEU A 201 1.80 -10.30 -11.96
CA LEU A 201 1.33 -8.95 -12.24
C LEU A 201 1.55 -8.00 -11.05
N LEU A 202 1.53 -8.52 -9.83
CA LEU A 202 1.59 -7.70 -8.61
C LEU A 202 3.02 -7.32 -8.22
N LEU A 203 3.91 -8.32 -8.08
CA LEU A 203 5.27 -8.09 -7.58
C LEU A 203 6.08 -7.21 -8.55
N PRO A 204 6.12 -7.48 -9.86
CA PRO A 204 6.89 -6.63 -10.78
C PRO A 204 6.38 -5.19 -10.83
N GLN A 205 5.06 -4.97 -10.76
CA GLN A 205 4.50 -3.62 -10.75
C GLN A 205 4.90 -2.85 -9.49
N LEU A 206 4.83 -3.48 -8.32
CA LEU A 206 5.29 -2.90 -7.05
C LEU A 206 6.78 -2.53 -7.12
N MET A 207 7.61 -3.49 -7.52
CA MET A 207 9.07 -3.33 -7.52
C MET A 207 9.54 -2.29 -8.53
N LYS A 208 9.01 -2.32 -9.76
CA LYS A 208 9.31 -1.33 -10.80
C LYS A 208 8.93 0.08 -10.35
N THR A 209 7.77 0.23 -9.69
CA THR A 209 7.31 1.54 -9.21
C THR A 209 8.22 2.05 -8.10
N CYS A 210 8.56 1.22 -7.12
CA CYS A 210 9.52 1.59 -6.06
C CYS A 210 10.90 1.96 -6.65
N ALA A 211 11.42 1.19 -7.60
CA ALA A 211 12.71 1.45 -8.24
C ALA A 211 12.70 2.77 -9.04
N SER A 212 11.60 3.10 -9.73
CA SER A 212 11.45 4.41 -10.40
C SER A 212 11.50 5.59 -9.42
N GLN A 213 11.25 5.32 -8.15
CA GLN A 213 11.35 6.25 -7.04
C GLN A 213 12.61 6.00 -6.21
N ASP A 214 13.66 5.37 -6.72
CA ASP A 214 14.94 5.15 -6.00
C ASP A 214 14.77 4.47 -4.62
N VAL A 215 13.82 3.53 -4.54
CA VAL A 215 13.57 2.70 -3.34
C VAL A 215 13.67 1.23 -3.74
N TYR A 216 14.54 0.51 -3.05
CA TYR A 216 14.85 -0.88 -3.36
C TYR A 216 14.75 -1.75 -2.12
N PHE A 217 13.97 -2.82 -2.21
CA PHE A 217 13.89 -3.80 -1.13
C PHE A 217 15.18 -4.61 -1.06
N LYS A 218 15.77 -4.70 0.13
CA LYS A 218 16.94 -5.56 0.40
C LYS A 218 16.54 -7.02 0.57
N LYS A 219 15.31 -7.27 1.05
CA LYS A 219 14.82 -8.62 1.32
C LYS A 219 13.31 -8.71 1.17
N ALA A 220 12.81 -9.86 0.73
CA ALA A 220 11.40 -10.21 0.75
C ALA A 220 11.11 -11.39 1.69
N LEU A 221 10.04 -11.29 2.46
CA LEU A 221 9.56 -12.30 3.38
C LEU A 221 8.18 -12.77 2.92
N PHE A 222 7.99 -14.08 2.87
CA PHE A 222 6.73 -14.72 2.50
C PHE A 222 6.26 -15.59 3.66
N ALA A 223 5.04 -15.35 4.13
CA ALA A 223 4.44 -16.11 5.22
C ALA A 223 2.96 -16.37 4.93
N PRO A 224 2.41 -17.53 5.34
CA PRO A 224 0.99 -17.78 5.25
C PRO A 224 0.20 -16.82 6.15
N ASN A 225 -1.05 -16.52 5.77
CA ASN A 225 -1.96 -15.76 6.62
C ASN A 225 -2.34 -16.60 7.85
N MET A 226 -2.59 -15.95 8.97
CA MET A 226 -3.16 -16.59 10.17
C MET A 226 -4.68 -16.72 10.05
N SER A 227 -5.32 -15.69 9.47
CA SER A 227 -6.76 -15.70 9.23
C SER A 227 -7.07 -16.52 7.98
N VAL A 228 -7.90 -17.56 8.15
CA VAL A 228 -8.42 -18.36 7.04
C VAL A 228 -9.64 -17.64 6.44
N TYR A 229 -9.83 -17.75 5.12
CA TYR A 229 -11.04 -17.30 4.44
C TYR A 229 -12.23 -18.15 4.89
N HIS A 230 -12.87 -17.79 5.99
CA HIS A 230 -14.21 -18.26 6.27
C HIS A 230 -15.17 -17.29 5.57
N LYS A 231 -15.97 -17.81 4.63
CA LYS A 231 -17.17 -17.10 4.18
C LYS A 231 -17.91 -16.64 5.44
N VAL A 232 -18.29 -15.37 5.49
CA VAL A 232 -19.10 -14.80 6.59
C VAL A 232 -20.36 -15.68 6.71
N GLY A 233 -20.40 -16.59 7.70
CA GLY A 233 -21.48 -17.56 7.81
C GLY A 233 -21.24 -18.84 8.61
N THR A 234 -19.99 -19.25 8.90
CA THR A 234 -19.80 -20.48 9.69
C THR A 234 -18.76 -20.32 10.80
N HIS A 235 -19.27 -20.29 12.04
CA HIS A 235 -18.49 -20.45 13.26
C HIS A 235 -17.96 -21.89 13.34
N ALA A 236 -16.78 -22.15 12.79
CA ALA A 236 -16.03 -23.35 13.09
C ALA A 236 -14.62 -22.93 13.51
N LEU A 237 -14.28 -23.15 14.79
CA LEU A 237 -12.89 -23.12 15.23
C LEU A 237 -12.16 -24.31 14.58
N PRO A 238 -11.03 -24.11 13.88
CA PRO A 238 -10.19 -25.21 13.48
C PRO A 238 -9.50 -25.80 14.72
N SER A 239 -9.77 -27.08 14.98
CA SER A 239 -9.03 -27.91 15.92
C SER A 239 -7.72 -28.35 15.25
N ALA A 240 -6.59 -28.13 15.96
CA ALA A 240 -5.20 -28.38 15.53
C ALA A 240 -4.76 -27.60 14.28
N VAL A 241 -3.59 -26.95 14.36
CA VAL A 241 -2.95 -26.30 13.20
C VAL A 241 -2.27 -27.42 12.41
N PRO A 242 -2.80 -27.90 11.26
CA PRO A 242 -2.00 -28.73 10.37
C PRO A 242 -0.74 -27.94 10.00
N GLU A 243 0.40 -28.63 9.83
CA GLU A 243 1.61 -28.01 9.30
C GLU A 243 1.25 -27.14 8.10
N ALA A 244 1.62 -25.86 8.15
CA ALA A 244 1.21 -24.91 7.14
C ALA A 244 1.74 -25.37 5.78
N ASP A 245 0.85 -25.60 4.82
CA ASP A 245 1.26 -25.82 3.42
C ASP A 245 1.92 -24.54 2.89
N LEU A 246 3.23 -24.59 2.70
CA LEU A 246 4.04 -23.47 2.21
C LEU A 246 4.19 -23.45 0.69
N SER A 247 3.52 -24.35 -0.05
CA SER A 247 3.61 -24.45 -1.51
C SER A 247 3.31 -23.11 -2.20
N TRP A 248 2.34 -22.37 -1.67
CA TRP A 248 2.00 -21.05 -2.18
C TRP A 248 3.08 -20.02 -1.87
N GLN A 249 3.58 -19.95 -0.64
CA GLN A 249 4.67 -19.03 -0.27
C GLN A 249 5.95 -19.30 -1.06
N LEU A 250 6.28 -20.57 -1.34
CA LEU A 250 7.37 -20.96 -2.24
C LEU A 250 7.12 -20.51 -3.69
N THR A 251 5.87 -20.49 -4.14
CA THR A 251 5.51 -19.94 -5.45
C THR A 251 5.71 -18.43 -5.49
N LEU A 252 5.28 -17.70 -4.46
CA LEU A 252 5.54 -16.25 -4.36
C LEU A 252 7.03 -15.94 -4.33
N GLN A 253 7.82 -16.72 -3.58
CA GLN A 253 9.27 -16.59 -3.53
C GLN A 253 9.90 -16.78 -4.91
N ARG A 254 9.51 -17.81 -5.67
CA ARG A 254 10.02 -18.03 -7.03
C ARG A 254 9.72 -16.86 -7.95
N VAL A 255 8.51 -16.29 -7.90
CA VAL A 255 8.15 -15.11 -8.70
C VAL A 255 9.02 -13.91 -8.35
N TRP A 256 9.27 -13.68 -7.07
CA TRP A 256 10.19 -12.63 -6.60
C TRP A 256 11.61 -12.83 -7.12
N ASP A 257 12.19 -14.02 -6.91
CA ASP A 257 13.57 -14.30 -7.30
C ASP A 257 13.76 -14.18 -8.81
N ASN A 258 12.80 -14.67 -9.61
CA ASN A 258 12.80 -14.51 -11.06
C ASN A 258 12.73 -13.04 -11.49
N THR A 259 11.97 -12.21 -10.77
CA THR A 259 11.86 -10.77 -11.04
C THR A 259 13.19 -10.07 -10.77
N MET A 260 13.84 -10.37 -9.64
CA MET A 260 15.15 -9.82 -9.29
C MET A 260 16.27 -10.22 -10.26
N GLN A 261 16.23 -11.44 -10.81
CA GLN A 261 17.20 -11.87 -11.82
C GLN A 261 17.01 -11.16 -13.17
N LYS A 262 15.76 -10.94 -13.60
CA LYS A 262 15.45 -10.22 -14.85
C LYS A 262 15.98 -8.79 -14.84
N ASP A 263 15.91 -8.11 -13.69
CA ASP A 263 16.43 -6.74 -13.55
C ASP A 263 17.96 -6.70 -13.61
N LYS A 264 18.66 -7.61 -12.91
CA LYS A 264 20.13 -7.72 -13.00
C LYS A 264 20.61 -8.05 -14.42
N GLY A 265 19.89 -8.91 -15.14
CA GLY A 265 20.19 -9.25 -16.53
C GLY A 265 19.94 -8.10 -17.51
N ARG A 266 19.06 -7.14 -17.18
CA ARG A 266 18.84 -5.92 -17.97
C ARG A 266 19.93 -4.89 -17.71
N GLU A 267 20.33 -4.67 -16.46
CA GLU A 267 21.45 -3.79 -16.10
C GLU A 267 22.77 -4.27 -16.73
N ALA A 268 23.08 -5.57 -16.63
CA ALA A 268 24.28 -6.14 -17.25
C ALA A 268 24.31 -5.98 -18.78
N LYS A 269 23.16 -6.11 -19.45
CA LYS A 269 23.05 -5.87 -20.90
C LYS A 269 23.16 -4.39 -21.29
N GLN A 270 22.79 -3.48 -20.39
CA GLN A 270 22.90 -2.04 -20.61
C GLN A 270 24.36 -1.56 -20.42
N VAL A 271 25.09 -2.17 -19.46
CA VAL A 271 26.53 -1.93 -19.25
C VAL A 271 27.37 -2.53 -20.39
N ASN A 272 26.99 -3.72 -20.89
CA ASN A 272 27.70 -4.36 -22.00
C ASN A 272 27.56 -3.63 -23.35
N HIS A 273 26.67 -2.64 -23.48
CA HIS A 273 26.60 -1.80 -24.68
C HIS A 273 27.60 -0.62 -24.67
N VAL A 274 28.32 -0.40 -23.56
CA VAL A 274 29.31 0.69 -23.41
C VAL A 274 30.74 0.14 -23.26
N ALA A 275 30.91 -1.18 -23.15
CA ALA A 275 32.22 -1.82 -23.03
C ALA A 275 32.31 -3.05 -23.93
N GLU A 276 32.42 -2.82 -25.24
CA GLU A 276 33.14 -3.76 -26.10
C GLU A 276 34.55 -3.20 -26.33
N GLU A 277 35.47 -3.58 -25.45
CA GLU A 277 36.81 -4.04 -25.83
C GLU A 277 37.51 -4.68 -24.61
N MET A 278 38.24 -5.75 -24.89
CA MET A 278 39.08 -6.57 -24.01
C MET A 278 38.40 -7.65 -23.13
N LYS A 279 38.41 -8.87 -23.69
CA LYS A 279 38.54 -10.13 -22.93
C LYS A 279 39.93 -10.20 -22.30
N ASP A 280 40.04 -10.63 -21.04
CA ASP A 280 40.67 -11.93 -20.71
C ASP A 280 40.46 -12.37 -19.24
N ASP A 281 40.49 -13.70 -19.12
CA ASP A 281 40.65 -14.67 -18.04
C ASP A 281 40.57 -14.39 -16.51
N THR A 282 40.17 -15.47 -15.84
CA THR A 282 40.35 -15.88 -14.43
C THR A 282 39.53 -15.24 -13.31
N GLY A 283 38.90 -16.12 -12.51
CA GLY A 283 38.58 -15.82 -11.11
C GLY A 283 37.32 -16.48 -10.56
N LYS A 284 37.39 -17.76 -10.21
CA LYS A 284 36.50 -18.37 -9.22
C LYS A 284 36.54 -17.53 -7.93
N GLY A 285 35.40 -16.97 -7.53
CA GLY A 285 35.23 -16.31 -6.24
C GLY A 285 33.81 -16.50 -5.74
N GLY A 286 33.59 -17.59 -5.00
CA GLY A 286 32.33 -17.86 -4.31
C GLY A 286 32.09 -16.85 -3.20
N GLY A 287 31.04 -16.04 -3.35
CA GLY A 287 30.32 -15.43 -2.24
C GLY A 287 29.01 -16.19 -2.08
N SER A 288 28.79 -16.83 -0.93
CA SER A 288 27.45 -17.31 -0.56
C SER A 288 26.52 -16.11 -0.54
N LEU A 289 25.69 -16.00 -1.58
CA LEU A 289 24.70 -14.95 -1.72
C LEU A 289 23.66 -15.17 -0.61
N GLU A 290 23.69 -14.37 0.45
CA GLU A 290 22.58 -14.33 1.41
C GLU A 290 21.30 -14.12 0.59
N SER A 291 20.39 -15.10 0.64
CA SER A 291 19.19 -15.09 -0.19
C SER A 291 18.39 -13.82 0.05
N SER A 292 18.10 -13.08 -1.03
CA SER A 292 17.26 -11.86 -1.03
C SER A 292 15.79 -12.13 -0.71
N SER A 293 15.42 -13.39 -0.43
CA SER A 293 14.07 -13.83 -0.14
C SER A 293 14.08 -14.96 0.89
N VAL A 294 13.05 -15.03 1.75
CA VAL A 294 12.87 -16.09 2.77
C VAL A 294 11.39 -16.44 2.91
N VAL A 295 11.08 -17.73 2.99
CA VAL A 295 9.76 -18.24 3.38
C VAL A 295 9.77 -18.59 4.86
N PHE A 296 8.80 -18.08 5.61
CA PHE A 296 8.58 -18.42 7.01
C PHE A 296 7.38 -19.38 7.15
N PRO A 297 7.43 -20.32 8.10
CA PRO A 297 6.31 -21.25 8.33
C PRO A 297 5.08 -20.56 8.91
N SER A 298 5.24 -19.37 9.50
CA SER A 298 4.13 -18.59 10.04
C SER A 298 4.47 -17.11 10.14
N LEU A 299 3.43 -16.28 10.13
CA LEU A 299 3.56 -14.83 10.30
C LEU A 299 4.19 -14.42 11.65
N PRO A 300 3.84 -15.03 12.80
CA PRO A 300 4.52 -14.74 14.07
C PRO A 300 6.03 -14.99 14.03
N LEU A 301 6.50 -16.01 13.31
CA LEU A 301 7.93 -16.29 13.17
C LEU A 301 8.63 -15.25 12.28
N ALA A 302 7.99 -14.78 11.21
CA ALA A 302 8.52 -13.68 10.40
C ALA A 302 8.66 -12.38 11.22
N ILE A 303 7.64 -12.02 12.01
CA ILE A 303 7.69 -10.83 12.88
C ILE A 303 8.73 -11.00 13.99
N LYS A 304 8.82 -12.18 14.60
CA LYS A 304 9.88 -12.48 15.57
C LYS A 304 11.27 -12.27 14.96
N TRP A 305 11.51 -12.77 13.75
CA TRP A 305 12.78 -12.58 13.05
C TRP A 305 13.10 -11.10 12.81
N LEU A 306 12.11 -10.29 12.41
CA LEU A 306 12.27 -8.84 12.26
C LEU A 306 12.66 -8.16 13.59
N ARG A 307 11.96 -8.50 14.68
CA ARG A 307 12.24 -7.98 16.03
C ARG A 307 13.63 -8.41 16.54
N ASP A 308 13.99 -9.67 16.34
CA ASP A 308 15.28 -10.19 16.77
C ASP A 308 16.43 -9.56 15.96
N THR A 309 16.21 -9.26 14.67
CA THR A 309 17.20 -8.57 13.81
C THR A 309 17.56 -7.19 14.36
N VAL A 310 16.56 -6.37 14.73
CA VAL A 310 16.83 -5.03 15.28
C VAL A 310 17.40 -5.07 16.71
N ARG A 311 17.02 -6.07 17.53
CA ARG A 311 17.57 -6.26 18.87
C ARG A 311 19.04 -6.67 18.83
N GLN A 312 19.41 -7.55 17.91
CA GLN A 312 20.77 -8.06 17.76
C GLN A 312 21.69 -7.07 17.05
N ASN A 313 21.15 -6.21 16.18
CA ASN A 313 21.92 -5.22 15.43
C ASN A 313 21.33 -3.81 15.59
N GLN A 314 21.80 -3.10 16.62
CA GLN A 314 21.37 -1.73 16.91
C GLN A 314 21.79 -0.70 15.85
N SER A 315 22.66 -1.08 14.90
CA SER A 315 23.06 -0.23 13.77
C SER A 315 22.07 -0.29 12.60
N VAL A 316 21.05 -1.14 12.66
CA VAL A 316 20.06 -1.31 11.59
C VAL A 316 18.72 -0.71 12.00
N ARG A 317 18.04 -0.11 11.01
CA ARG A 317 16.63 0.28 11.10
C ARG A 317 15.86 -0.39 9.97
N LEU A 318 14.76 -1.05 10.30
CA LEU A 318 13.93 -1.78 9.35
C LEU A 318 12.67 -1.00 9.02
N GLN A 319 12.45 -0.79 7.72
CA GLN A 319 11.20 -0.26 7.17
C GLN A 319 10.53 -1.38 6.39
N VAL A 320 9.46 -1.95 6.95
CA VAL A 320 8.82 -3.17 6.43
C VAL A 320 7.52 -2.81 5.72
N LEU A 321 7.48 -2.91 4.39
CA LEU A 321 6.22 -2.82 3.65
C LEU A 321 5.46 -4.14 3.76
N VAL A 322 4.22 -4.08 4.24
CA VAL A 322 3.29 -5.21 4.33
C VAL A 322 2.16 -4.98 3.35
N THR A 323 2.09 -5.81 2.30
CA THR A 323 1.12 -5.63 1.21
C THR A 323 0.80 -6.94 0.49
N GLY A 324 -0.11 -6.92 -0.49
CA GLY A 324 -0.55 -8.07 -1.28
C GLY A 324 -1.89 -8.65 -0.84
N SER A 325 -2.30 -8.39 0.40
CA SER A 325 -3.56 -8.90 0.94
C SER A 325 -4.04 -8.11 2.15
N LEU A 326 -5.34 -7.84 2.20
CA LEU A 326 -6.01 -7.34 3.41
C LEU A 326 -5.89 -8.32 4.60
N HIS A 327 -5.86 -9.62 4.34
CA HIS A 327 -5.70 -10.63 5.40
C HIS A 327 -4.33 -10.53 6.05
N LEU A 328 -3.26 -10.45 5.24
CA LEU A 328 -1.90 -10.27 5.74
C LEU A 328 -1.79 -9.00 6.59
N VAL A 329 -2.30 -7.87 6.08
CA VAL A 329 -2.25 -6.60 6.79
C VAL A 329 -3.01 -6.67 8.11
N GLY A 330 -4.22 -7.25 8.12
CA GLY A 330 -5.01 -7.44 9.33
C GLY A 330 -4.32 -8.36 10.35
N ASP A 331 -3.68 -9.44 9.90
CA ASP A 331 -2.95 -10.35 10.77
C ASP A 331 -1.68 -9.72 11.34
N VAL A 332 -0.93 -8.94 10.55
CA VAL A 332 0.22 -8.18 11.08
C VAL A 332 -0.25 -7.16 12.11
N LEU A 333 -1.33 -6.42 11.85
CA LEU A 333 -1.89 -5.45 12.79
C LEU A 333 -2.20 -6.08 14.16
N LYS A 334 -2.77 -7.30 14.19
CA LYS A 334 -3.03 -8.05 15.43
C LYS A 334 -1.76 -8.42 16.20
N LEU A 335 -0.63 -8.56 15.52
CA LEU A 335 0.64 -8.99 16.13
C LEU A 335 1.54 -7.83 16.57
N ILE A 336 1.32 -6.63 16.03
CA ILE A 336 2.16 -5.44 16.30
C ILE A 336 1.46 -4.37 17.15
N ARG A 337 0.14 -4.48 17.36
CA ARG A 337 -0.62 -3.62 18.26
C ARG A 337 -0.95 -4.35 19.56
N LYS A 338 -0.85 -3.61 20.67
CA LYS A 338 -1.27 -4.07 22.01
C LYS A 338 -2.77 -4.24 22.12
#